data_AF-A0A2E3QMG8-F1
#
_entry.id   AF-A0A2E3QMG8-F1
#
_cell.length_a   1.000
_cell.length_b   1.000
_cell.length_c   1.000
_cell.angle_alpha   90.00
_cell.angle_beta   90.00
_cell.angle_gamma   90.00
#
_symmetry.space_group_name_H-M   'P 1'
#
loop_
_entity.id
_entity.type
_entity.pdbx_description
1 polymer ?
#
loop_
_entity_poly.entity_id
_entity_poly.type
_entity_poly.pdbx_seq_one_letter_code
_entity_poly.pdbx_strand_id
1 'polypeptide(L)' 'MINRTSLGQLISTAVFYGVAFLIFLKGMEFLDNEMFMHAYISFICALLNFFAGMRFAIANTFQRIKKLLK' A
#
# COMPACT_ATOMS: atom_id res chain seq x y z
N MET A 1 16.78 11.10 -15.27
CA MET A 1 17.44 10.36 -14.18
C MET A 1 17.01 8.91 -14.25
N ILE A 2 17.98 8.02 -14.26
CA ILE A 2 17.85 6.58 -14.54
C ILE A 2 16.85 5.93 -13.56
N ASN A 3 15.75 5.39 -14.13
CA ASN A 3 14.72 4.60 -13.46
C ASN A 3 15.29 3.20 -13.15
N ARG A 4 16.22 3.10 -12.21
CA ARG A 4 16.51 1.83 -11.55
C ARG A 4 15.61 1.81 -10.33
N THR A 5 14.51 1.07 -10.41
CA THR A 5 13.76 0.65 -9.23
C THR A 5 14.79 -0.01 -8.32
N SER A 6 15.23 0.70 -7.28
CA SER A 6 16.25 0.17 -6.38
C SER A 6 15.68 -1.09 -5.75
N LEU A 7 16.50 -2.12 -5.54
CA LEU A 7 16.10 -3.32 -4.79
C LEU A 7 15.41 -2.94 -3.47
N GLY A 8 15.88 -1.87 -2.82
CA GLY A 8 15.26 -1.32 -1.61
C GLY A 8 13.85 -0.75 -1.82
N GLN A 9 13.54 -0.20 -2.99
CA GLN A 9 12.18 0.27 -3.31
C GLN A 9 11.22 -0.89 -3.52
N LEU A 10 11.66 -1.95 -4.23
CA LEU A 10 10.86 -3.17 -4.40
C LEU A 10 10.59 -3.85 -3.06
N ILE A 11 11.62 -3.99 -2.21
CA ILE A 11 11.48 -4.56 -0.87
C ILE A 11 10.55 -3.70 -0.02
N SER A 12 10.73 -2.38 -0.02
CA SER A 12 9.86 -1.47 0.73
C SER A 12 8.40 -1.56 0.29
N THR A 13 8.14 -1.61 -1.02
CA THR A 13 6.78 -1.80 -1.56
C THR A 13 6.19 -3.15 -1.16
N ALA A 14 6.96 -4.24 -1.25
CA ALA A 14 6.51 -5.57 -0.82
C ALA A 14 6.18 -5.60 0.68
N VAL A 15 6.99 -4.93 1.52
CA VAL A 15 6.74 -4.79 2.96
C VAL A 15 5.45 -3.99 3.21
N PHE A 16 5.23 -2.86 2.51
CA PHE A 16 4.00 -2.08 2.66
C PHE A 16 2.75 -2.90 2.33
N TYR A 17 2.78 -3.68 1.24
CA TYR A 17 1.66 -4.56 0.89
C TYR A 17 1.51 -5.72 1.89
N GLY A 18 2.60 -6.32 2.35
CA GLY A 18 2.57 -7.38 3.35
C GLY A 18 1.97 -6.89 4.68
N VAL A 19 2.38 -5.72 5.16
CA VAL A 19 1.83 -5.11 6.37
C VAL A 19 0.37 -4.71 6.17
N ALA A 20 -0.01 -4.16 5.01
CA ALA A 20 -1.41 -3.89 4.69
C ALA A 20 -2.28 -5.15 4.81
N PHE A 21 -1.80 -6.28 4.26
CA PHE A 21 -2.51 -7.55 4.31
C PHE A 21 -2.63 -8.10 5.73
N LEU A 22 -1.55 -8.08 6.52
CA LEU A 22 -1.57 -8.55 7.91
C LEU A 22 -2.50 -7.71 8.80
N ILE A 23 -2.48 -6.39 8.65
CA ILE A 23 -3.38 -5.49 9.40
C ILE A 23 -4.84 -5.74 8.97
N PHE A 24 -5.09 -5.99 7.68
CA PHE A 24 -6.42 -6.31 7.21
C PHE A 24 -6.97 -7.60 7.82
N LEU A 25 -6.16 -8.67 7.86
CA LEU A 25 -6.54 -9.93 8.52
C LEU A 25 -6.81 -9.71 10.02
N LYS A 26 -5.97 -8.91 10.70
CA LYS A 26 -6.20 -8.57 12.10
C LYS A 26 -7.49 -7.76 12.31
N GLY A 27 -7.81 -6.87 11.37
CA GLY A 27 -9.07 -6.13 11.35
C GLY A 27 -10.28 -7.06 11.24
N MET A 28 -10.20 -8.13 10.45
CA MET A 28 -11.26 -9.14 10.38
C MET A 28 -11.42 -9.90 11.69
N GLU A 29 -10.31 -10.30 12.33
CA GLU A 29 -10.35 -10.93 13.66
C GLU A 29 -11.00 -10.02 14.71
N PHE A 30 -10.73 -8.71 14.66
CA PHE A 30 -11.39 -7.74 15.54
C PHE A 30 -12.89 -7.57 15.24
N LEU A 31 -13.29 -7.75 13.97
CA LEU A 31 -14.69 -7.72 13.57
C LEU A 31 -15.44 -8.93 14.12
N ASP A 32 -14.84 -10.12 14.04
CA ASP A 32 -15.40 -11.37 14.57
C ASP A 32 -15.54 -11.35 16.11
N ASN A 33 -14.69 -10.59 16.80
CA ASN A 33 -14.73 -10.40 18.26
C ASN A 33 -15.61 -9.22 18.70
N GLU A 34 -16.46 -8.68 17.81
CA GLU A 34 -17.34 -7.52 18.08
C GLU A 34 -16.60 -6.24 18.51
N MET A 35 -15.28 -6.17 18.30
CA MET A 35 -14.44 -5.00 18.61
C MET A 35 -14.44 -4.02 17.44
N PHE A 36 -15.62 -3.49 17.11
CA PHE A 36 -15.86 -2.70 15.90
C PHE A 36 -14.90 -1.51 15.73
N MET A 37 -14.64 -0.74 16.79
CA MET A 37 -13.73 0.41 16.72
C MET A 37 -12.31 0.00 16.29
N HIS A 38 -11.81 -1.12 16.83
CA HIS A 38 -10.48 -1.63 16.48
C HIS A 38 -10.45 -2.19 15.06
N ALA A 39 -11.53 -2.83 14.61
CA ALA A 39 -11.67 -3.32 13.25
C ALA A 39 -11.63 -2.18 12.23
N TYR A 40 -12.43 -1.12 12.42
CA TYR A 40 -12.46 0.04 11.52
C TYR A 40 -11.12 0.76 11.45
N ILE A 41 -10.47 1.00 12.59
CA ILE A 41 -9.13 1.60 12.63
C ILE A 41 -8.12 0.73 11.89
N SER A 42 -8.17 -0.59 12.10
CA SER A 42 -7.28 -1.53 11.40
C SER A 42 -7.49 -1.50 9.89
N PHE A 43 -8.74 -1.49 9.42
CA PHE A 43 -9.03 -1.37 7.99
C PHE A 43 -8.54 -0.06 7.39
N ILE A 44 -8.70 1.07 8.09
CA ILE A 44 -8.16 2.36 7.65
C ILE A 44 -6.63 2.30 7.56
N CYS A 45 -5.96 1.75 8.58
CA CYS A 45 -4.50 1.58 8.57
C CYS A 45 -4.03 0.66 7.43
N ALA A 46 -4.73 -0.43 7.16
CA ALA A 46 -4.44 -1.32 6.04
C ALA A 46 -4.55 -0.59 4.70
N LEU A 47 -5.59 0.23 4.54
CA LEU A 47 -5.86 0.99 3.32
C LEU A 47 -4.80 2.08 3.10
N LEU A 48 -4.38 2.78 4.15
CA LEU A 48 -3.27 3.74 4.09
C LEU A 48 -1.94 3.07 3.72
N ASN A 49 -1.64 1.88 4.28
CA ASN A 49 -0.46 1.12 3.91
C ASN A 49 -0.51 0.58 2.47
N PHE A 50 -1.70 0.24 1.98
CA PHE A 50 -1.88 -0.15 0.59
C PHE A 50 -1.56 1.01 -0.36
N PHE A 51 -2.08 2.21 -0.09
CA PHE A 51 -1.73 3.42 -0.86
C PHE A 51 -0.26 3.78 -0.76
N ALA A 52 0.36 3.55 0.40
CA ALA A 52 1.79 3.69 0.61
C ALA A 52 2.60 2.74 -0.30
N GLY A 53 2.13 1.51 -0.51
CA GLY A 53 2.71 0.57 -1.48
C GLY A 53 2.55 1.05 -2.94
N MET A 54 1.42 1.67 -3.27
CA MET A 54 1.11 2.15 -4.63
C MET A 54 1.90 3.39 -5.09
N ARG A 55 2.62 4.08 -4.19
CA ARG A 55 3.35 5.33 -4.49
C ARG A 55 4.19 5.25 -5.77
N PHE A 56 4.90 4.14 -5.98
CA PHE A 56 5.74 3.96 -7.17
C PHE A 56 4.94 3.67 -8.44
N ALA A 57 3.84 2.92 -8.36
CA ALA A 57 2.97 2.65 -9.50
C ALA A 57 2.33 3.95 -10.02
N ILE A 58 1.90 4.83 -9.11
CA ILE A 58 1.33 6.14 -9.43
C ILE A 58 2.39 7.03 -10.09
N ALA A 59 3.59 7.12 -9.52
CA ALA A 59 4.68 7.91 -10.07
C ALA A 59 5.10 7.44 -11.48
N ASN A 60 5.18 6.13 -11.69
CA ASN A 60 5.56 5.55 -12.98
C ASN A 60 4.45 5.78 -14.04
N THR A 61 3.18 5.70 -13.63
CA THR A 61 2.04 5.97 -14.51
C THR A 61 1.99 7.45 -14.93
N PHE A 62 2.23 8.38 -14.01
CA PHE A 62 2.30 9.81 -14.31
C PHE A 62 3.44 10.14 -15.27
N GLN A 63 4.62 9.53 -15.09
CA GLN A 63 5.74 9.68 -16.02
C GLN A 63 5.43 9.13 -17.42
N ARG A 64 4.75 7.98 -17.50
CA ARG A 64 4.30 7.41 -18.78
C ARG A 64 3.33 8.33 -19.51
N ILE A 65 2.33 8.87 -18.81
CA ILE A 65 1.35 9.82 -19.39
C ILE A 65 2.07 11.07 -19.88
N LYS A 66 2.95 11.66 -19.06
CA LYS A 66 3.74 12.84 -19.46
C LYS A 66 4.61 12.61 -20.70
N LYS A 67 5.10 11.38 -20.90
CA LYS A 67 5.91 11.01 -22.06
C LYS A 67 5.07 10.76 -23.32
N LEU A 68 3.80 10.36 -23.18
CA LEU A 68 2.87 10.21 -24.30
C LEU A 68 2.28 11.55 -24.77
N LEU A 69 2.23 12.53 -23.87
CA LEU A 69 1.69 13.87 -24.14
C LEU A 69 2.74 14.84 -24.74
N LYS A 70 3.98 14.37 -24.93
CA LYS A 70 5.10 15.14 -25.51
C LYS A 70 5.52 14.49 -26.83
#